data_AF-A0A662GRP0-F1
#
_entry.id   AF-A0A662GRP0-F1
#
_cell.length_a   1.000
_cell.length_b   1.000
_cell.length_c   1.000
_cell.angle_alpha   90.00
_cell.angle_beta   90.00
_cell.angle_gamma   90.00
#
_symmetry.space_group_name_H-M   'P 1'
#
loop_
_entity.id
_entity.type
_entity.pdbx_description
1 polymer ?
#
loop_
_entity_poly.entity_id
_entity_poly.type
_entity_poly.pdbx_seq_one_letter_code
_entity_poly.pdbx_strand_id
1 'polypeptide(L)'
;MKETRGSLRHLTRAKAPWYWPILRKESRWTIKPSPGPHPLRRCIPLGILVRDILGYASSMRETRRVLSEGKIEIDGKTVRDYKYPVGLMDVIHVKPTNEYFRILPHPQKFLWLHPIKES
;
A
#
# COMPACT_ATOMS: atom_id res chain seq x y z
N MET A 1 10.59 6.40 29.71
CA MET A 1 10.24 5.67 28.47
C MET A 1 11.53 5.45 27.69
N LYS A 2 12.03 4.22 27.52
CA LYS A 2 13.34 3.98 26.86
C LYS A 2 13.26 4.40 25.39
N GLU A 3 13.91 5.51 25.05
CA GLU A 3 14.09 5.91 23.65
C GLU A 3 15.00 4.90 22.96
N THR A 4 14.44 4.22 21.96
CA THR A 4 15.19 3.28 21.13
C THR A 4 15.96 4.10 20.12
N ARG A 5 17.30 4.11 20.20
CA ARG A 5 18.20 4.94 19.38
C ARG A 5 18.30 4.52 17.90
N GLY A 6 17.33 3.76 17.37
CA GLY A 6 17.39 3.20 16.02
C GLY A 6 16.03 3.00 15.35
N SER A 7 16.05 2.88 14.01
CA SER A 7 14.85 2.62 13.22
C SER A 7 14.24 1.25 13.58
N LEU A 8 13.00 1.26 14.09
CA LEU A 8 12.26 0.04 14.43
C LEU A 8 11.97 -0.77 13.16
N ARG A 9 12.37 -2.04 13.11
CA ARG A 9 12.15 -2.91 11.93
C ARG A 9 10.66 -3.22 11.66
N HIS A 10 9.83 -3.17 12.69
CA HIS A 10 8.42 -3.57 12.65
C HIS A 10 7.50 -2.41 13.01
N LEU A 11 6.30 -2.41 12.41
CA LEU A 11 5.24 -1.45 12.70
C LEU A 11 4.04 -2.20 13.30
N THR A 12 3.58 -1.79 14.47
CA THR A 12 2.34 -2.32 15.07
C THR A 12 1.11 -1.64 14.45
N ARG A 13 -0.01 -2.35 14.34
CA ARG A 13 -1.27 -1.78 13.80
C ARG A 13 -1.75 -0.57 14.59
N ALA A 14 -1.54 -0.56 15.91
CA ALA A 14 -1.90 0.58 16.77
C ALA A 14 -1.16 1.87 16.42
N LYS A 15 0.06 1.77 15.85
CA LYS A 15 0.88 2.92 15.44
C LYS A 15 0.79 3.21 13.93
N ALA A 16 0.01 2.42 13.19
CA ALA A 16 -0.20 2.64 11.77
C ALA A 16 -0.98 3.96 11.56
N PRO A 17 -0.79 4.63 10.41
CA PRO A 17 -1.62 5.77 10.03
C PRO A 17 -3.12 5.41 10.10
N TRP A 18 -3.92 6.34 10.61
CA TRP A 18 -5.35 6.10 10.89
C TRP A 18 -6.18 5.85 9.62
N TYR A 19 -5.71 6.33 8.46
CA TYR A 19 -6.43 6.24 7.20
C TYR A 19 -6.18 4.93 6.45
N TRP A 20 -5.25 4.08 6.91
CA TRP A 20 -5.12 2.74 6.33
C TRP A 20 -6.37 1.92 6.66
N PRO A 21 -7.00 1.25 5.67
CA PRO A 21 -8.21 0.48 5.89
C PRO A 21 -7.90 -0.87 6.56
N ILE A 22 -7.30 -0.84 7.75
CA ILE A 22 -6.93 -2.02 8.53
C ILE A 22 -7.60 -1.99 9.89
N LEU A 23 -8.17 -3.13 10.30
CA LEU A 23 -8.73 -3.27 11.64
C LEU A 23 -7.61 -3.31 12.68
N ARG A 24 -7.69 -2.43 13.69
CA ARG A 24 -6.66 -2.33 14.75
C ARG A 24 -6.52 -3.59 15.61
N LYS A 25 -7.60 -4.37 15.78
CA LYS A 25 -7.66 -5.54 16.68
C LYS A 25 -7.51 -6.89 15.99
N GLU A 26 -7.49 -6.94 14.66
CA GLU A 26 -7.40 -8.20 13.92
C GLU A 26 -6.01 -8.85 14.04
N SER A 27 -4.94 -8.06 14.05
CA SER A 27 -3.59 -8.56 14.34
C SER A 27 -2.69 -7.49 14.94
N ARG A 28 -1.59 -7.93 15.59
CA ARG A 28 -0.66 -7.02 16.28
C ARG A 28 0.18 -6.18 15.32
N TRP A 29 0.55 -6.74 14.17
CA TRP A 29 1.54 -6.18 13.26
C TRP A 29 0.91 -5.76 11.92
N THR A 30 1.51 -4.74 11.30
CA THR A 30 1.20 -4.32 9.93
C THR A 30 2.45 -4.33 9.07
N ILE A 31 2.27 -4.05 7.78
CA ILE A 31 3.36 -3.83 6.85
C ILE A 31 4.02 -2.50 7.22
N LYS A 32 5.30 -2.54 7.55
CA LYS A 32 6.13 -1.33 7.59
C LYS A 32 6.59 -1.04 6.15
N PRO A 33 6.21 0.10 5.55
CA PRO A 33 6.72 0.50 4.25
C PRO A 33 8.26 0.52 4.25
N SER A 34 8.82 0.13 3.12
CA SER A 34 10.24 0.32 2.83
C SER A 34 10.54 1.82 2.71
N PRO A 35 11.77 2.28 3.05
CA PRO A 35 12.19 3.62 2.69
C PRO A 35 12.11 3.76 1.17
N GLY A 36 11.48 4.82 0.69
CA GLY A 36 11.19 5.01 -0.71
C GLY A 36 10.69 6.43 -0.99
N PRO A 37 9.99 6.65 -2.12
CA PRO A 37 9.61 8.00 -2.56
C PRO A 37 8.75 8.76 -1.56
N HIS A 38 7.88 8.05 -0.84
CA HIS A 38 6.88 8.64 0.03
C HIS A 38 7.13 8.35 1.52
N PRO A 39 6.92 9.32 2.43
CA PRO A 39 7.12 9.12 3.85
C PRO A 39 6.01 8.25 4.46
N LEU A 40 6.32 7.52 5.54
CA LEU A 40 5.43 6.56 6.22
C LEU A 40 4.02 7.09 6.49
N ARG A 41 3.88 8.38 6.82
CA ARG A 41 2.60 9.01 7.17
C ARG A 41 1.77 9.46 5.96
N ARG A 42 2.32 9.43 4.75
CA ARG A 42 1.66 9.85 3.49
C ARG A 42 1.73 8.79 2.40
N CYS A 43 1.98 7.54 2.78
CA CYS A 43 2.01 6.42 1.86
C CYS A 43 1.03 5.32 2.30
N ILE A 44 0.65 4.47 1.36
CA ILE A 44 -0.02 3.20 1.58
C ILE A 44 0.95 2.11 1.05
N PRO A 45 1.33 1.12 1.86
CA PRO A 45 2.09 -0.01 1.36
C PRO A 45 1.30 -0.76 0.29
N LEU A 46 1.97 -1.15 -0.78
CA LEU A 46 1.36 -1.86 -1.89
C LEU A 46 0.58 -3.12 -1.45
N GLY A 47 1.09 -3.85 -0.46
CA GLY A 47 0.39 -5.02 0.07
C GLY A 47 -0.96 -4.71 0.76
N ILE A 48 -1.10 -3.55 1.41
CA ILE A 48 -2.39 -3.09 1.97
C ILE A 48 -3.32 -2.69 0.84
N LEU A 49 -2.78 -2.03 -0.19
CA LEU A 49 -3.56 -1.56 -1.33
C LEU A 49 -4.21 -2.72 -2.09
N VAL A 50 -3.44 -3.78 -2.37
CA VAL A 50 -3.95 -4.97 -3.09
C VAL A 50 -4.95 -5.76 -2.25
N ARG A 51 -4.68 -5.94 -0.96
CA ARG A 51 -5.50 -6.76 -0.07
C ARG A 51 -6.76 -6.05 0.41
N ASP A 52 -6.62 -4.85 0.97
CA ASP A 52 -7.68 -4.18 1.73
C ASP A 52 -8.44 -3.13 0.89
N ILE A 53 -7.81 -2.51 -0.12
CA ILE A 53 -8.46 -1.48 -0.95
C ILE A 53 -9.04 -2.08 -2.23
N LEU A 54 -8.22 -2.77 -3.02
CA LEU A 54 -8.63 -3.41 -4.28
C LEU A 54 -9.36 -4.74 -4.06
N GLY A 55 -9.08 -5.43 -2.96
CA GLY A 55 -9.74 -6.71 -2.63
C GLY A 55 -9.35 -7.89 -3.52
N TYR A 56 -8.25 -7.79 -4.30
CA TYR A 56 -7.80 -8.88 -5.18
C TYR A 56 -7.17 -10.06 -4.44
N ALA A 57 -6.84 -9.88 -3.16
CA ALA A 57 -6.26 -10.91 -2.32
C ALA A 57 -6.92 -10.93 -0.95
N SER A 58 -7.20 -12.12 -0.43
CA SER A 58 -7.74 -12.30 0.93
C SER A 58 -6.61 -12.36 1.96
N SER A 59 -5.45 -12.88 1.57
CA SER A 59 -4.31 -13.11 2.46
C SER A 59 -3.02 -12.41 2.00
N MET A 60 -2.11 -12.19 2.95
CA MET A 60 -0.76 -11.67 2.62
C MET A 60 0.06 -12.64 1.76
N ARG A 61 -0.24 -13.95 1.82
CA ARG A 61 0.43 -14.96 1.00
C ARG A 61 0.03 -14.82 -0.46
N GLU A 62 -1.27 -14.68 -0.74
CA GLU A 62 -1.79 -14.37 -2.08
C GLU A 62 -1.25 -13.04 -2.59
N THR A 63 -1.27 -12.01 -1.76
CA THR A 63 -0.75 -10.69 -2.12
C THR A 63 0.70 -10.77 -2.61
N ARG A 64 1.56 -11.54 -1.91
CA ARG A 64 2.94 -11.76 -2.34
C ARG A 64 3.02 -12.52 -3.67
N ARG A 65 2.14 -13.49 -3.93
CA ARG A 65 2.09 -14.22 -5.21
C ARG A 65 1.74 -13.27 -6.36
N VAL A 66 0.67 -12.48 -6.21
CA VAL A 66 0.23 -11.49 -7.21
C VAL A 66 1.36 -10.50 -7.55
N LEU A 67 2.08 -10.02 -6.55
CA LEU A 67 3.19 -9.09 -6.74
C LEU A 67 4.42 -9.76 -7.34
N SER A 68 4.76 -10.99 -6.95
CA SER A 68 5.88 -11.75 -7.53
C SER A 68 5.66 -12.04 -9.02
N GLU A 69 4.42 -12.32 -9.42
CA GLU A 69 4.01 -12.49 -10.82
C GLU A 69 4.13 -11.20 -11.64
N GLY A 70 4.31 -10.04 -11.00
CA GLY A 70 4.51 -8.76 -11.69
C GLY A 70 3.24 -8.22 -12.34
N LYS A 71 2.07 -8.54 -11.76
CA LYS A 71 0.75 -8.11 -12.27
C LYS A 71 0.44 -6.63 -12.04
N ILE A 72 1.24 -5.94 -11.24
CA ILE A 72 1.01 -4.55 -10.84
C ILE A 72 2.19 -3.68 -11.25
N GLU A 73 1.87 -2.56 -11.86
CA GLU A 73 2.80 -1.50 -12.22
C GLU A 73 2.47 -0.22 -11.46
N ILE A 74 3.51 0.50 -11.08
CA ILE A 74 3.43 1.84 -10.49
C ILE A 74 4.24 2.76 -11.38
N ASP A 75 3.61 3.79 -11.92
CA ASP A 75 4.20 4.76 -12.85
C ASP A 75 4.97 4.08 -14.01
N GLY A 76 4.38 2.99 -14.54
CA GLY A 76 4.97 2.20 -15.64
C GLY A 76 6.09 1.23 -15.23
N LYS A 77 6.44 1.13 -13.94
CA LYS A 77 7.44 0.18 -13.45
C LYS A 77 6.77 -1.00 -12.75
N THR A 78 7.14 -2.22 -13.12
CA THR A 78 6.65 -3.43 -12.43
C THR A 78 7.27 -3.53 -11.04
N VAL A 79 6.44 -3.39 -10.00
CA VAL A 79 6.90 -3.41 -8.60
C VAL A 79 6.49 -4.73 -7.95
N ARG A 80 7.49 -5.48 -7.46
CA ARG A 80 7.30 -6.77 -6.78
C ARG A 80 7.34 -6.69 -5.25
N ASP A 81 7.82 -5.57 -4.69
CA ASP A 81 7.91 -5.40 -3.25
C ASP A 81 6.55 -5.03 -2.63
N TYR A 82 6.02 -5.90 -1.78
CA TYR A 82 4.79 -5.65 -1.04
C TYR A 82 4.89 -4.51 -0.02
N LYS A 83 6.11 -4.11 0.35
CA LYS A 83 6.38 -2.97 1.23
C LYS A 83 6.58 -1.67 0.47
N TYR A 84 6.48 -1.67 -0.85
CA TYR A 84 6.69 -0.47 -1.65
C TYR A 84 5.69 0.63 -1.20
N PRO A 85 6.17 1.84 -0.85
CA PRO A 85 5.31 2.92 -0.43
C PRO A 85 4.67 3.59 -1.66
N VAL A 86 3.37 3.38 -1.85
CA VAL A 86 2.60 4.09 -2.87
C VAL A 86 2.01 5.35 -2.24
N GLY A 87 2.13 6.50 -2.90
CA GLY A 87 1.74 7.78 -2.33
C GLY A 87 0.85 8.60 -3.25
N LEU A 88 0.78 9.89 -2.94
CA LEU A 88 -0.07 10.84 -3.65
C LEU A 88 0.33 10.95 -5.12
N MET A 89 -0.66 10.93 -6.02
CA MET A 89 -0.54 11.06 -7.48
C MET A 89 0.12 9.90 -8.23
N ASP A 90 0.59 8.86 -7.54
CA ASP A 90 1.10 7.65 -8.19
C ASP A 90 0.00 7.01 -9.06
N VAL A 91 0.38 6.57 -10.25
CA VAL A 91 -0.49 5.81 -11.17
C VAL A 91 -0.25 4.33 -10.98
N ILE A 92 -1.29 3.60 -10.60
CA ILE A 92 -1.29 2.16 -10.47
C ILE A 92 -1.94 1.58 -11.72
N HIS A 93 -1.23 0.68 -12.38
CA HIS A 93 -1.73 -0.09 -13.51
C HIS A 93 -1.83 -1.56 -13.13
N VAL A 94 -3.02 -2.14 -13.34
CA VAL A 94 -3.32 -3.55 -13.08
C VAL A 94 -3.37 -4.28 -14.41
N LYS A 95 -2.27 -4.98 -14.77
CA LYS A 95 -2.14 -5.62 -16.10
C LYS A 95 -3.26 -6.62 -16.43
N PRO A 96 -3.70 -7.50 -15.50
CA PRO A 96 -4.71 -8.50 -15.82
C PRO A 96 -6.07 -7.92 -16.21
N THR A 97 -6.46 -6.77 -15.63
CA THR A 97 -7.76 -6.13 -15.87
C THR A 97 -7.66 -4.93 -16.80
N ASN A 98 -6.44 -4.52 -17.18
CA ASN A 98 -6.15 -3.29 -17.93
C ASN A 98 -6.77 -2.04 -17.27
N GLU A 99 -6.81 -2.02 -15.94
CA GLU A 99 -7.36 -0.91 -15.16
C GLU A 99 -6.25 0.02 -14.69
N TYR A 100 -6.51 1.32 -14.81
CA TYR A 100 -5.63 2.37 -14.34
C TYR A 100 -6.29 3.11 -13.19
N PHE A 101 -5.52 3.30 -12.11
CA PHE A 101 -5.93 4.05 -10.95
C PHE A 101 -4.92 5.14 -10.63
N ARG A 102 -5.39 6.30 -10.20
CA ARG A 102 -4.55 7.36 -9.65
C ARG A 102 -4.85 7.52 -8.17
N ILE A 103 -3.82 7.60 -7.35
CA ILE A 103 -4.00 7.91 -5.92
C ILE A 103 -4.26 9.40 -5.77
N LEU A 104 -5.44 9.74 -5.26
CA LEU A 104 -5.84 11.12 -5.01
C LEU A 104 -6.19 11.33 -3.54
N PRO A 105 -6.08 12.58 -3.04
CA PRO A 105 -6.47 12.88 -1.69
C PRO A 105 -8.00 12.88 -1.59
N HIS A 106 -8.55 12.16 -0.61
CA HIS A 106 -9.99 12.11 -0.36
C HIS A 106 -10.31 12.78 0.99
N PRO A 107 -11.34 13.64 1.09
CA PRO A 107 -11.65 14.39 2.32
C PRO A 107 -11.80 13.50 3.57
N GLN A 108 -12.43 12.32 3.40
CA GLN A 108 -12.70 11.40 4.52
C GLN A 108 -11.65 10.28 4.67
N LYS A 109 -11.07 9.81 3.56
CA LYS A 109 -10.24 8.59 3.52
C LYS A 109 -8.75 8.90 3.39
N PHE A 110 -8.40 10.19 3.39
CA PHE A 110 -7.07 10.75 3.19
C PHE A 110 -6.44 10.43 1.82
N LEU A 111 -6.22 9.16 1.48
CA LEU A 111 -5.75 8.71 0.16
C LEU A 111 -6.72 7.66 -0.38
N TRP A 112 -7.17 7.83 -1.62
CA TRP A 112 -8.11 6.91 -2.26
C TRP A 112 -7.75 6.66 -3.73
N LEU A 113 -8.14 5.48 -4.23
CA LEU A 113 -8.00 5.13 -5.64
C LEU A 113 -9.08 5.80 -6.47
N HIS A 114 -8.67 6.59 -7.46
CA HIS A 114 -9.57 7.14 -8.45
C HIS A 114 -9.31 6.44 -9.80
N PRO A 115 -10.31 5.73 -10.36
CA PRO A 115 -10.15 5.11 -11.67
C PRO A 115 -9.95 6.18 -12.74
N ILE A 116 -8.98 5.95 -13.63
CA ILE A 116 -8.72 6.82 -14.78
C ILE A 116 -8.87 6.00 -16.05
N LYS A 117 -9.23 6.68 -17.15
CA LYS A 117 -9.20 6.06 -18.48
C LYS A 117 -7.76 6.06 -18.98
N GLU A 118 -7.39 4.97 -19.65
CA GLU A 118 -6.18 4.93 -20.49
C GLU A 118 -6.28 6.09 -21.49
N SER A 119 -5.24 6.93 -21.54
CA SER A 119 -5.16 8.10 -22.44
C SER A 119 -4.50 7.71 -23.74
#